data_AF-A0A958T2Y0-F1
#
_entry.id   AF-A0A958T2Y0-F1
#
_cell.length_a   1.000
_cell.length_b   1.000
_cell.length_c   1.000
_cell.angle_alpha   90.00
_cell.angle_beta   90.00
_cell.angle_gamma   90.00
#
_symmetry.space_group_name_H-M   'P 1'
#
loop_
_entity.id
_entity.type
_entity.pdbx_description
1 polymer ?
#
loop_
_entity_poly.entity_id
_entity_poly.type
_entity_poly.pdbx_seq_one_letter_code
_entity_poly.pdbx_strand_id
1 'polypeptide(L)' 'LALTFANEADYDKVQENDTFNFLDLDQFAPDKPLTIEAVHADGSKDVIIANHTYNDAQIAWYRAGSALNLIAAQNA' A
#
# COMPACT_ATOMS: atom_id res chain seq x y z
N LEU A 1 1.43 3.22 5.37
CA LEU A 1 0.19 2.86 4.66
C LEU A 1 -0.39 1.64 5.37
N ALA A 2 -1.63 1.69 5.85
CA ALA A 2 -2.27 0.59 6.58
C ALA A 2 -3.04 -0.29 5.58
N LEU A 3 -2.61 -1.54 5.44
CA LEU A 3 -3.13 -2.48 4.46
C LEU A 3 -3.45 -3.82 5.15
N THR A 4 -4.40 -4.55 4.58
CA THR A 4 -4.74 -5.91 5.01
C THR A 4 -4.67 -6.86 3.81
N PHE A 5 -4.33 -8.11 4.02
CA PHE A 5 -4.35 -9.10 2.95
C PHE A 5 -5.79 -9.32 2.47
N ALA A 6 -6.00 -9.39 1.15
CA ALA A 6 -7.28 -9.79 0.60
C ALA A 6 -7.55 -11.29 0.82
N ASN A 7 -6.49 -12.09 0.87
CA ASN A 7 -6.51 -13.49 1.27
C ASN A 7 -5.55 -13.70 2.45
N GLU A 8 -6.05 -14.15 3.60
CA GLU A 8 -5.25 -14.35 4.81
C GLU A 8 -4.07 -15.31 4.59
N ALA A 9 -4.22 -16.32 3.73
CA ALA A 9 -3.16 -17.28 3.41
C ALA A 9 -1.98 -16.66 2.64
N ASP A 10 -2.14 -15.45 2.07
CA ASP A 10 -1.01 -14.74 1.45
C ASP A 10 0.03 -14.29 2.48
N TYR A 11 -0.32 -14.26 3.77
CA TYR A 11 0.65 -14.06 4.84
C TYR A 11 1.75 -15.13 4.82
N ASP A 12 1.41 -16.39 4.51
CA ASP A 12 2.37 -17.50 4.51
C ASP A 12 3.39 -17.41 3.36
N LYS A 13 3.14 -16.55 2.35
CA LYS A 13 4.07 -16.28 1.26
C LYS A 13 5.17 -15.29 1.64
N VAL A 14 4.94 -14.49 2.68
CA VAL A 14 5.88 -13.45 3.13
C VAL A 14 7.07 -14.09 3.84
N GLN A 15 8.27 -13.78 3.38
CA GLN A 15 9.53 -14.21 4.00
C GLN A 15 10.28 -13.00 4.60
N GLU A 16 11.14 -13.26 5.56
CA GLU A 16 11.83 -12.22 6.35
C GLU A 16 12.67 -11.25 5.50
N ASN A 17 13.25 -11.74 4.41
CA ASN A 17 14.16 -10.97 3.54
C ASN A 17 13.48 -10.43 2.28
N ASP A 18 12.14 -10.45 2.22
CA ASP A 18 11.41 -10.00 1.04
C ASP A 18 11.51 -8.48 0.85
N THR A 19 11.66 -8.08 -0.40
CA THR A 19 11.45 -6.68 -0.80
C THR A 19 10.06 -6.53 -1.38
N PHE A 20 9.27 -5.61 -0.85
CA PHE A 20 7.91 -5.34 -1.30
C PHE A 20 7.85 -4.15 -2.24
N ASN A 21 7.29 -4.36 -3.43
CA ASN A 21 7.02 -3.32 -4.40
C ASN A 21 5.51 -3.11 -4.53
N PHE A 22 5.06 -1.87 -4.66
CA PHE A 22 3.70 -1.58 -5.11
C PHE A 22 3.68 -1.47 -6.63
N LEU A 23 2.77 -2.19 -7.28
CA LEU A 23 2.65 -2.17 -8.75
C LEU A 23 1.71 -1.09 -9.27
N ASP A 24 0.78 -0.62 -8.44
CA ASP A 24 -0.35 0.25 -8.82
C ASP A 24 -0.62 1.39 -7.82
N LEU A 25 0.39 1.78 -7.04
CA LEU A 25 0.28 2.85 -6.03
C LEU A 25 -0.07 4.22 -6.63
N ASP A 26 0.32 4.48 -7.87
CA ASP A 26 -0.05 5.68 -8.62
C ASP A 26 -1.57 5.79 -8.81
N GLN A 27 -2.25 4.64 -8.88
CA GLN A 27 -3.69 4.52 -9.07
C GLN A 27 -4.46 4.33 -7.75
N PHE A 28 -3.83 4.63 -6.61
CA PHE A 28 -4.42 4.53 -5.28
C PHE A 28 -5.68 5.41 -5.15
N ALA A 29 -6.82 4.76 -4.91
CA ALA A 29 -8.16 5.34 -4.86
C ALA A 29 -9.05 4.59 -3.83
N PRO A 30 -10.14 5.19 -3.32
CA PRO A 30 -11.07 4.50 -2.42
C PRO A 30 -11.64 3.23 -3.05
N ASP A 31 -11.91 2.22 -2.21
CA ASP A 31 -12.50 0.93 -2.59
C ASP A 31 -11.73 0.15 -3.67
N LYS A 32 -10.49 0.55 -3.98
CA LYS A 32 -9.63 -0.12 -4.96
C LYS A 32 -8.45 -0.79 -4.26
N PRO A 33 -8.37 -2.14 -4.25
CA PRO A 33 -7.22 -2.84 -3.70
C PRO A 33 -5.92 -2.43 -4.38
N LEU A 34 -4.81 -2.60 -3.65
CA LEU A 34 -3.46 -2.41 -4.16
C LEU A 34 -2.81 -3.77 -4.43
N THR A 35 -1.92 -3.79 -5.41
CA THR A 35 -1.15 -4.96 -5.80
C THR A 35 0.27 -4.82 -5.29
N ILE A 36 0.70 -5.79 -4.47
CA ILE A 36 2.04 -5.86 -3.90
C ILE A 36 2.78 -7.03 -4.56
N GLU A 37 4.00 -6.78 -5.03
CA GLU A 37 4.95 -7.81 -5.44
C GLU A 37 5.94 -8.05 -4.30
N ALA A 38 5.95 -9.27 -3.75
CA ALA A 38 6.96 -9.73 -2.81
C ALA A 38 8.11 -10.36 -3.62
N VAL A 39 9.29 -9.75 -3.57
CA VAL A 39 10.50 -10.26 -4.23
C VAL A 39 11.36 -10.98 -3.20
N HIS A 40 11.48 -12.30 -3.34
CA HIS A 40 12.23 -13.15 -2.44
C HIS A 40 13.74 -13.03 -2.70
N ALA A 41 14.54 -13.46 -1.71
CA ALA A 41 16.00 -13.39 -1.78
C ALA A 41 16.61 -14.23 -2.94
N ASP A 42 15.92 -15.27 -3.39
CA ASP A 42 16.32 -16.09 -4.55
C ASP A 42 15.88 -15.49 -5.89
N GLY A 43 15.19 -14.35 -5.87
CA GLY A 43 14.66 -13.64 -7.03
C GLY A 43 13.30 -14.15 -7.52
N SER A 44 12.73 -15.19 -6.89
CA SER A 44 11.34 -15.57 -7.13
C SER A 44 10.39 -14.49 -6.59
N LYS A 45 9.15 -14.50 -7.08
CA LYS A 45 8.20 -13.42 -6.83
C LYS A 45 6.80 -13.96 -6.60
N ASP A 46 6.14 -13.39 -5.60
CA ASP A 46 4.73 -13.59 -5.34
C ASP A 46 3.96 -12.27 -5.49
N VAL A 47 2.74 -12.36 -6.01
CA VAL A 47 1.82 -11.22 -6.12
C VAL A 47 0.72 -11.38 -5.09
N ILE A 48 0.56 -10.34 -4.27
CA ILE A 48 -0.37 -10.27 -3.15
C ILE A 48 -1.32 -9.10 -3.39
N ILE A 49 -2.63 -9.37 -3.27
CA ILE A 49 -3.65 -8.32 -3.30
C ILE A 49 -3.89 -7.84 -1.86
N ALA A 50 -3.79 -6.53 -1.66
CA ALA A 50 -3.96 -5.90 -0.37
C ALA A 50 -5.14 -4.91 -0.39
N ASN A 51 -6.03 -5.04 0.58
CA ASN A 51 -7.17 -4.17 0.80
C ASN A 51 -6.81 -3.00 1.72
N HIS A 52 -7.67 -1.98 1.70
CA HIS A 52 -7.59 -0.85 2.61
C HIS A 52 -8.96 -0.20 2.83
N THR A 53 -9.05 0.68 3.82
CA THR A 53 -10.25 1.48 4.13
C THR A 53 -10.03 2.99 3.94
N TYR A 54 -8.95 3.37 3.26
CA TYR A 54 -8.66 4.77 2.95
C TYR A 54 -9.77 5.41 2.10
N ASN A 55 -10.30 6.52 2.57
CA ASN A 55 -11.15 7.43 1.80
C ASN A 55 -10.33 8.54 1.12
N ASP A 56 -10.95 9.37 0.27
CA ASP A 56 -10.27 10.43 -0.48
C ASP A 56 -9.44 11.37 0.40
N ALA A 57 -9.98 11.78 1.56
CA ALA A 57 -9.29 12.68 2.48
C ALA A 57 -8.01 12.03 3.05
N GLN A 58 -8.09 10.77 3.45
CA GLN A 58 -6.94 10.05 3.99
C GLN A 58 -5.91 9.72 2.89
N ILE A 59 -6.35 9.48 1.65
CA ILE A 59 -5.46 9.36 0.49
C ILE A 59 -4.74 10.69 0.22
N ALA A 60 -5.44 11.83 0.33
CA ALA A 60 -4.81 13.15 0.23
C ALA A 60 -3.76 13.38 1.34
N TRP A 61 -4.04 12.96 2.57
CA TRP A 61 -3.06 12.99 3.66
C TRP A 61 -1.83 12.14 3.35
N TYR A 62 -2.03 10.94 2.82
CA TYR A 62 -0.94 10.07 2.39
C TYR A 62 -0.09 10.73 1.30
N ARG A 63 -0.71 11.31 0.27
CA ARG A 63 -0.02 12.02 -0.83
C ARG A 63 0.76 13.25 -0.33
N ALA A 64 0.25 13.93 0.69
CA ALA A 64 0.93 15.06 1.35
C ALA A 64 2.03 14.61 2.34
N GLY A 65 2.18 13.30 2.59
CA GLY A 65 3.08 12.73 3.59
C GLY A 65 2.53 12.77 5.03
N SER A 66 1.55 13.62 5.31
CA SER A 66 0.75 13.58 6.54
C SER A 66 -0.50 14.45 6.43
N ALA A 67 -1.47 14.25 7.32
CA ALA A 67 -2.62 15.16 7.46
C ALA A 67 -2.17 16.59 7.81
N LEU A 68 -1.13 16.72 8.65
CA LEU A 68 -0.59 18.02 9.07
C LEU A 68 0.03 18.78 7.89
N ASN A 69 0.76 18.09 7.02
CA ASN A 69 1.33 18.69 5.82
C ASN A 69 0.25 19.21 4.87
N LEU A 70 -0.85 18.47 4.71
CA LEU A 70 -1.98 18.92 3.89
C LEU A 70 -2.57 20.22 4.44
N ILE A 71 -2.80 20.30 5.75
CA ILE A 71 -3.32 21.49 6.42
C ILE A 71 -2.34 22.67 6.28
N ALA A 72 -1.04 22.43 6.43
CA ALA A 72 -0.03 23.47 6.26
C ALA A 72 -0.01 24.03 4.82
N ALA A 73 -0.16 23.17 3.81
CA ALA A 73 -0.20 23.58 2.40
C ALA A 73 -1.48 24.34 2.03
N GLN A 74 -2.61 24.05 2.67
CA GLN A 74 -3.89 24.73 2.42
C GLN A 74 -4.00 26.11 3.08
N ASN A 75 -3.20 26.35 4.12
CA ASN A 75 -3.18 27.61 4.88
C ASN A 75 -1.99 28.53 4.52
N ALA A 76 -1.21 28.16 3.50
CA ALA A 76 -0.15 28.99 2.93
C ALA A 76 -0.72 30.00 1.93
#